data_AF-A0A840BX26-F1
#
_entry.id   AF-A0A840BX26-F1
#
_cell.length_a   1.000
_cell.length_b   1.000
_cell.length_c   1.000
_cell.angle_alpha   90.00
_cell.angle_beta   90.00
_cell.angle_gamma   90.00
#
_symmetry.space_group_name_H-M   'P 1'
#
loop_
_entity.id
_entity.type
_entity.pdbx_description
1 polymer ?
#
loop_
_entity_poly.entity_id
_entity_poly.type
_entity_poly.pdbx_seq_one_letter_code
_entity_poly.pdbx_strand_id
1 'polypeptide(L)' 'MAEIVNLRMARKAKARSRKEAEAEANRARFGRPKAERLKMEREEERAARAHEGHRLAAPDEET' A
#
# COMPACT_ATOMS: atom_id res chain seq x y z
N MET A 1 -13.65 -32.24 -33.78
CA MET A 1 -14.20 -30.89 -33.97
C MET A 1 -13.20 -29.92 -33.36
N ALA A 2 -12.58 -29.04 -34.16
CA ALA A 2 -11.55 -28.13 -33.65
C ALA A 2 -12.21 -26.84 -33.17
N GLU A 3 -11.87 -26.41 -31.96
CA GLU A 3 -12.38 -25.17 -31.40
C GLU A 3 -11.57 -23.99 -31.97
N ILE A 4 -12.23 -23.16 -32.78
CA ILE A 4 -11.59 -22.02 -33.43
C ILE A 4 -11.53 -20.86 -32.43
N VAL A 5 -10.39 -20.71 -31.78
CA VAL A 5 -10.14 -19.60 -30.84
C VAL A 5 -9.58 -18.36 -31.54
N ASN A 6 -10.22 -17.21 -31.28
CA ASN A 6 -9.77 -15.94 -31.80
C ASN A 6 -8.58 -15.38 -30.99
N LEU A 7 -7.37 -15.57 -31.50
CA LEU A 7 -6.13 -15.13 -30.85
C LEU A 7 -6.03 -13.61 -30.67
N ARG A 8 -6.66 -12.81 -31.54
CA ARG A 8 -6.69 -11.34 -31.38
C ARG A 8 -7.47 -10.94 -30.12
N MET A 9 -8.62 -11.56 -29.89
CA MET A 9 -9.42 -11.31 -28.68
C MET A 9 -8.69 -11.79 -27.42
N ALA A 10 -8.06 -12.97 -27.47
CA ALA A 10 -7.26 -13.49 -26.37
C ALA A 10 -6.09 -12.55 -26.01
N ARG A 11 -5.35 -12.04 -27.00
CA ARG A 11 -4.28 -11.07 -26.78
C ARG A 11 -4.79 -9.76 -26.20
N LYS A 12 -5.93 -9.26 -26.67
CA LYS A 12 -6.57 -8.03 -26.13
C LYS A 12 -7.01 -8.22 -24.68
N ALA A 13 -7.57 -9.38 -24.33
CA ALA A 13 -7.93 -9.70 -22.95
C ALA A 13 -6.69 -9.74 -22.05
N LYS A 14 -5.62 -10.41 -22.47
CA LYS A 14 -4.35 -10.45 -21.74
C LYS A 14 -3.75 -9.06 -21.53
N ALA A 15 -3.79 -8.20 -22.54
CA ALA A 15 -3.30 -6.83 -22.45
C ALA A 15 -4.11 -5.99 -21.45
N ARG A 16 -5.44 -6.15 -21.41
CA ARG A 16 -6.31 -5.46 -20.43
C ARG A 16 -6.02 -5.92 -19.00
N SER A 17 -5.95 -7.23 -18.77
CA SER A 17 -5.62 -7.79 -17.45
C SER A 17 -4.26 -7.31 -16.92
N ARG A 18 -3.24 -7.21 -17.78
CA ARG A 18 -1.93 -6.65 -17.38
C ARG A 18 -2.04 -5.19 -16.93
N LYS A 19 -2.75 -4.35 -17.70
CA LYS A 19 -2.97 -2.95 -17.35
C LYS A 19 -3.73 -2.78 -16.03
N GLU A 20 -4.72 -3.63 -15.78
CA GLU A 20 -5.46 -3.64 -14.51
C GLU A 20 -4.57 -4.01 -13.33
N ALA A 21 -3.72 -5.02 -13.47
CA ALA A 21 -2.75 -5.40 -12.44
C ALA A 21 -1.73 -4.29 -12.14
N GLU A 22 -1.22 -3.63 -13.18
CA GLU A 22 -0.34 -2.46 -13.04
C GLU A 22 -1.04 -1.28 -12.36
N ALA A 23 -2.29 -1.01 -12.74
CA ALA A 23 -3.10 0.03 -12.11
C ALA A 23 -3.36 -0.28 -10.63
N GLU A 24 -3.64 -1.53 -10.28
CA GLU A 24 -3.80 -1.96 -8.89
C GLU A 24 -2.51 -1.77 -8.08
N ALA A 25 -1.38 -2.21 -8.62
CA ALA A 25 -0.08 -1.98 -7.99
C ALA A 25 0.21 -0.48 -7.79
N ASN A 26 -0.15 0.35 -8.78
CA ASN A 26 0.02 1.81 -8.68
C ASN A 26 -0.98 2.45 -7.70
N ARG A 27 -2.20 1.93 -7.57
CA ARG A 27 -3.15 2.37 -6.53
C ARG A 27 -2.64 2.00 -5.13
N ALA A 28 -2.07 0.81 -4.96
CA ALA A 28 -1.47 0.41 -3.70
C ALA A 28 -0.23 1.29 -3.36
N ARG A 29 0.62 1.57 -4.36
CA ARG A 29 1.86 2.34 -4.17
C ARG A 29 1.64 3.85 -4.06
N PHE A 30 0.71 4.39 -4.85
CA PHE A 30 0.55 5.83 -5.09
C PHE A 30 -0.89 6.32 -4.98
N GLY A 31 -1.85 5.44 -4.75
CA GLY A 31 -3.28 5.76 -4.79
C GLY A 31 -3.84 6.40 -3.53
N ARG A 32 -3.04 6.59 -2.47
CA ARG A 32 -3.46 7.39 -1.32
C ARG A 32 -3.35 8.88 -1.67
N PRO A 33 -4.45 9.65 -1.62
CA PRO A 33 -4.41 11.10 -1.76
C PRO A 33 -3.45 11.72 -0.73
N LYS A 34 -2.79 12.83 -1.11
CA LYS A 34 -1.86 13.56 -0.22
C LYS A 34 -2.49 13.87 1.15
N ALA A 35 -3.78 14.19 1.17
CA ALA A 35 -4.53 14.47 2.40
C ALA A 35 -4.62 13.25 3.33
N GLU A 36 -4.86 12.06 2.79
CA GLU A 36 -4.93 10.82 3.57
C GLU A 36 -3.55 10.41 4.07
N ARG A 37 -2.51 10.52 3.23
CA ARG A 37 -1.13 10.28 3.64
C ARG A 37 -0.72 11.18 4.81
N LEU A 38 -1.01 12.49 4.71
CA LEU A 38 -0.67 13.46 5.75
C LEU A 38 -1.47 13.22 7.04
N LYS A 39 -2.74 12.81 6.93
CA LYS A 39 -3.55 12.45 8.10
C LYS A 39 -2.94 11.27 8.84
N MET A 40 -2.58 10.21 8.11
CA MET A 40 -1.97 9.01 8.70
C MET A 40 -0.61 9.33 9.33
N GLU A 41 0.24 10.09 8.64
CA GLU A 41 1.55 10.52 9.15
C GLU A 41 1.44 11.31 10.46
N ARG A 42 0.45 12.22 10.57
CA ARG A 42 0.16 12.95 11.80
C ARG A 42 -0.38 12.06 12.92
N GLU A 43 -1.21 11.08 12.57
CA GLU A 43 -1.73 10.10 13.53
C GLU A 43 -0.60 9.23 14.09
N GLU A 44 0.31 8.76 13.24
CA GLU A 44 1.52 8.01 13.61
C GLU A 44 2.45 8.86 14.48
N GLU A 45 2.72 10.11 14.12
CA GLU A 45 3.55 11.01 14.93
C GLU A 45 2.95 11.28 16.30
N ARG A 46 1.62 11.46 16.39
CA ARG A 46 0.92 11.62 17.66
C ARG A 46 1.03 10.35 18.51
N ALA A 47 0.84 9.19 17.90
CA ALA A 47 0.99 7.90 18.60
C ALA A 47 2.43 7.71 19.09
N ALA A 48 3.43 7.97 18.24
CA ALA A 48 4.84 7.90 18.60
C ALA A 48 5.18 8.82 19.78
N ARG A 49 4.71 10.08 19.76
CA ARG A 49 4.88 11.01 20.88
C ARG A 49 4.18 10.55 22.16
N ALA A 50 2.98 9.97 22.05
CA ALA A 50 2.29 9.40 23.21
C ALA A 50 3.07 8.21 23.79
N HIS A 51 3.57 7.30 22.95
CA HIS A 51 4.39 6.17 23.38
C HIS A 51 5.71 6.62 24.01
N GLU A 52 6.36 7.66 23.46
CA GLU A 52 7.56 8.27 24.01
C GLU A 52 7.27 8.89 25.40
N GLY A 53 6.23 9.70 25.52
CA GLY A 53 5.86 10.35 26.79
C GLY A 53 5.38 9.39 27.88
N HIS A 54 4.89 8.21 27.49
CA HIS A 54 4.52 7.13 28.41
C HIS A 54 5.62 6.08 28.59
N ARG A 55 6.80 6.27 27.99
CA ARG A 55 7.93 5.38 28.21
C ARG A 55 8.43 5.59 29.64
N LEU A 56 8.19 4.63 30.52
CA LEU A 56 8.99 4.51 31.72
C LEU A 56 10.39 4.11 31.26
N ALA A 57 11.37 5.01 31.41
CA ALA A 57 12.75 4.56 31.51
C ALA A 57 12.78 3.58 32.70
N ALA A 58 13.26 2.36 32.46
CA ALA A 58 13.67 1.53 33.59
C ALA A 58 14.67 2.37 34.41
N PRO A 59 14.58 2.38 35.75
CA PRO A 59 15.63 3.01 36.53
C PRO A 59 16.93 2.35 36.09
N ASP A 60 17.86 3.14 35.54
CA ASP A 60 19.21 2.68 35.26
C ASP A 60 19.73 2.09 36.58
N GLU A 61 19.98 0.77 36.55
CA GLU A 61 20.57 0.07 37.68
C GLU A 61 21.87 0.78 38.03
N GLU A 62 21.95 1.28 39.27
CA GLU A 62 23.17 1.75 39.92
C GLU A 62 24.27 0.69 39.76
N THR A 63 25.31 1.03 39.01
CA THR A 63 26.65 0.46 39.13
C THR A 63 27.68 1.56 39.24
#